data_AF-A0A8H7WZT6-F1
#
_entry.id   AF-A0A8H7WZT6-F1
#
_cell.length_a   1.000
_cell.length_b   1.000
_cell.length_c   1.000
_cell.angle_alpha   90.00
_cell.angle_beta   90.00
_cell.angle_gamma   90.00
#
_symmetry.space_group_name_H-M   'P 1'
#
loop_
_entity.id
_entity.type
_entity.pdbx_description
1 polymer ?
#
loop_
_entity_poly.entity_id
_entity_poly.type
_entity_poly.pdbx_seq_one_letter_code
_entity_poly.pdbx_strand_id
1 'polypeptide(L)'
;MWSSLLASVIVASATLNVANAFPPTKRPHYCPPVSGDFLIKQYQLYPENAEYNPRTCELFMSVLFNASVAIYNTKTTKIKTIEFEGITRDPNHDYSLSGIGFNPVSGLLGVIVHSRAVFVTDGADISHDHFFIQYNLELKQEVSRLNLSEISQHRYSGFQDLEYDALGNTYIVGTFPSSILKTGLDGLTVEEWYRMSEDVAIVKGFGGLSTIGDFVLTNDDKTGQIFRLDLTQPKGIPVLVPHSPNTIIDGGQDGICLPPKYNNTVLLVSQNNKGITVLRSADNWVSAEYLGQIPTPPEIAAERGAVTGAVQVASSVYMIICHFWDPYVTPWGGAGNRTTFPMIDITSDVEAMF
;
A
#
# COMPACT_ATOMS: atom_id res chain seq x y z
N MET A 1 8.92 42.31 -57.59
CA MET A 1 9.51 42.14 -56.24
C MET A 1 8.46 42.58 -55.24
N TRP A 2 7.77 41.62 -54.64
CA TRP A 2 6.64 41.84 -53.74
C TRP A 2 7.18 41.91 -52.32
N SER A 3 6.91 43.02 -51.63
CA SER A 3 7.33 43.25 -50.25
C SER A 3 6.30 42.67 -49.29
N SER A 4 6.80 41.81 -48.40
CA SER A 4 6.08 40.97 -47.45
C SER A 4 5.36 41.77 -46.36
N LEU A 5 4.05 41.54 -46.19
CA LEU A 5 3.31 41.86 -44.97
C LEU A 5 3.62 40.81 -43.91
N LEU A 6 4.23 41.22 -42.80
CA LEU A 6 4.32 40.42 -41.57
C LEU A 6 2.99 40.53 -40.82
N ALA A 7 2.19 39.46 -40.86
CA ALA A 7 1.04 39.29 -39.98
C ALA A 7 1.53 38.81 -38.61
N SER A 8 1.28 39.62 -37.58
CA SER A 8 1.50 39.23 -36.18
C SER A 8 0.37 38.29 -35.75
N VAL A 9 0.65 37.01 -35.61
CA VAL A 9 -0.28 36.04 -35.00
C VAL A 9 -0.01 36.03 -33.50
N ILE A 10 -0.94 36.62 -32.74
CA ILE A 10 -1.03 36.45 -31.29
C ILE A 10 -1.62 35.05 -31.05
N VAL A 11 -0.78 34.08 -30.72
CA VAL A 11 -1.26 32.79 -30.18
C VAL A 11 -1.42 32.97 -28.67
N ALA A 12 -2.66 33.17 -28.24
CA ALA A 12 -3.03 33.01 -26.84
C ALA A 12 -3.01 31.51 -26.52
N SER A 13 -1.91 31.03 -25.93
CA SER A 13 -1.88 29.68 -25.36
C SER A 13 -2.69 29.69 -24.06
N ALA A 14 -3.94 29.25 -24.16
CA ALA A 14 -4.76 28.94 -23.00
C ALA A 14 -4.12 27.80 -22.22
N THR A 15 -3.74 28.07 -20.97
CA THR A 15 -3.41 27.05 -19.98
C THR A 15 -4.66 26.23 -19.70
N LEU A 16 -4.73 25.02 -20.25
CA LEU A 16 -5.71 24.01 -19.84
C LEU A 16 -5.28 23.50 -18.47
N ASN A 17 -5.83 24.10 -17.41
CA ASN A 17 -5.95 23.43 -16.12
C ASN A 17 -6.84 22.20 -16.33
N VAL A 18 -6.23 21.02 -16.41
CA VAL A 18 -6.95 19.75 -16.33
C VAL A 18 -7.34 19.56 -14.86
N ALA A 19 -8.40 20.25 -14.46
CA ALA A 19 -9.14 19.90 -13.26
C ALA A 19 -9.77 18.52 -13.50
N ASN A 20 -9.61 17.61 -12.55
CA ASN A 20 -10.22 16.28 -12.49
C ASN A 20 -11.66 16.29 -13.03
N ALA A 21 -11.83 15.81 -14.27
CA ALA A 21 -13.15 15.69 -14.89
C ALA A 21 -13.71 14.28 -14.61
N PHE A 22 -14.12 14.04 -13.36
CA PHE A 22 -15.19 13.08 -13.11
C PHE A 22 -16.51 13.73 -13.55
N PRO A 23 -17.40 13.03 -14.28
CA PRO A 23 -18.69 13.59 -14.67
C PRO A 23 -19.49 13.98 -13.41
N PRO A 24 -20.25 15.09 -13.43
CA PRO A 24 -20.95 15.59 -12.25
C PRO A 24 -22.10 14.64 -11.91
N THR A 25 -21.92 13.84 -10.86
CA THR A 25 -22.98 13.02 -10.29
C THR A 25 -23.82 13.82 -9.29
N LYS A 26 -25.11 13.50 -9.26
CA LYS A 26 -26.15 14.13 -8.44
C LYS A 26 -25.82 14.02 -6.94
N ARG A 27 -25.70 15.18 -6.28
CA ARG A 27 -25.35 15.40 -4.85
C ARG A 27 -23.95 14.88 -4.47
N PRO A 28 -23.11 15.70 -3.79
CA PRO A 28 -21.83 15.21 -3.30
C PRO A 28 -22.08 14.04 -2.33
N HIS A 29 -21.60 12.86 -2.69
CA HIS A 29 -21.64 11.71 -1.80
C HIS A 29 -20.62 11.95 -0.70
N TYR A 30 -21.10 12.37 0.47
CA TYR A 30 -20.26 12.64 1.64
C TYR A 30 -20.28 11.44 2.59
N CYS A 31 -19.10 10.87 2.88
CA CYS A 31 -18.94 9.96 4.00
C CYS A 31 -18.95 10.76 5.30
N PRO A 32 -19.69 10.32 6.33
CA PRO A 32 -19.56 10.92 7.65
C PRO A 32 -18.08 10.95 8.09
N PRO A 33 -17.67 12.00 8.84
CA PRO A 33 -16.36 11.98 9.45
C PRO A 33 -16.23 10.77 10.38
N VAL A 34 -15.05 10.17 10.39
CA VAL A 34 -14.67 9.11 11.31
C VAL A 34 -13.48 9.66 12.08
N SER A 35 -13.53 9.61 13.41
CA SER A 35 -12.49 10.15 14.28
C SER A 35 -12.46 9.41 15.61
N GLY A 36 -11.28 9.39 16.22
CA GLY A 36 -11.00 8.68 17.45
C GLY A 36 -10.84 7.18 17.23
N ASP A 37 -10.19 6.53 18.19
CA ASP A 37 -9.94 5.10 18.14
C ASP A 37 -11.23 4.31 18.03
N PHE A 38 -11.21 3.24 17.25
CA PHE A 38 -12.33 2.31 17.18
C PHE A 38 -11.86 0.86 17.09
N LEU A 39 -12.74 -0.05 17.50
CA LEU A 39 -12.49 -1.49 17.46
C LEU A 39 -13.30 -2.14 16.36
N ILE A 40 -12.63 -2.94 15.55
CA ILE A 40 -13.27 -3.83 14.57
C ILE A 40 -13.48 -5.18 15.23
N LYS A 41 -14.75 -5.55 15.40
CA LYS A 41 -15.16 -6.84 16.00
C LYS A 41 -15.32 -7.88 14.89
N GLN A 42 -14.22 -8.57 14.58
CA GLN A 42 -14.19 -9.61 13.57
C GLN A 42 -13.25 -10.72 14.05
N TYR A 43 -13.72 -11.96 14.00
CA TYR A 43 -12.87 -13.11 14.30
C TYR A 43 -11.77 -13.25 13.24
N GLN A 44 -10.52 -13.32 13.69
CA GLN A 44 -9.35 -13.53 12.85
C GLN A 44 -9.20 -12.54 11.69
N LEU A 45 -9.36 -11.23 11.97
CA LEU A 45 -9.14 -10.19 10.97
C LEU A 45 -7.66 -10.08 10.56
N TYR A 46 -6.75 -9.89 11.52
CA TYR A 46 -5.30 -9.74 11.29
C TYR A 46 -4.99 -8.85 10.06
N PRO A 47 -5.39 -7.56 10.09
CA PRO A 47 -5.22 -6.68 8.96
C PRO A 47 -3.76 -6.28 8.82
N GLU A 48 -3.16 -6.52 7.65
CA GLU A 48 -1.78 -6.12 7.34
C GLU A 48 -1.76 -4.81 6.55
N ASN A 49 -2.61 -4.70 5.54
CA ASN A 49 -2.84 -3.50 4.74
C ASN A 49 -4.34 -3.16 4.64
N ALA A 50 -4.66 -1.90 4.36
CA ALA A 50 -6.03 -1.41 4.23
C ALA A 50 -6.13 -0.20 3.29
N GLU A 51 -7.25 -0.12 2.57
CA GLU A 51 -7.56 0.95 1.64
C GLU A 51 -9.00 1.46 1.84
N TYR A 52 -9.19 2.77 1.87
CA TYR A 52 -10.50 3.37 2.11
C TYR A 52 -11.14 3.90 0.83
N ASN A 53 -12.37 3.46 0.56
CA ASN A 53 -13.15 3.96 -0.57
C ASN A 53 -14.11 5.10 -0.12
N PRO A 54 -13.80 6.37 -0.42
CA PRO A 54 -14.65 7.50 -0.02
C PRO A 54 -15.97 7.58 -0.82
N ARG A 55 -16.15 6.77 -1.87
CA ARG A 55 -17.42 6.71 -2.62
C ARG A 55 -18.43 5.79 -1.95
N THR A 56 -17.97 4.72 -1.31
CA THR A 56 -18.85 3.75 -0.62
C THR A 56 -18.81 3.86 0.90
N CYS A 57 -17.85 4.62 1.44
CA CYS A 57 -17.56 4.73 2.87
C CYS A 57 -17.20 3.39 3.50
N GLU A 58 -16.47 2.58 2.75
CA GLU A 58 -16.04 1.25 3.15
C GLU A 58 -14.52 1.24 3.24
N LEU A 59 -14.03 0.68 4.35
CA LEU A 59 -12.64 0.37 4.56
C LEU A 59 -12.43 -1.09 4.15
N PHE A 60 -11.58 -1.30 3.17
CA PHE A 60 -11.17 -2.62 2.70
C PHE A 60 -9.89 -2.98 3.43
N MET A 61 -9.85 -4.14 4.07
CA MET A 61 -8.69 -4.61 4.79
C MET A 61 -8.33 -5.98 4.27
N SER A 62 -7.04 -6.18 4.10
CA SER A 62 -6.50 -7.53 4.01
C SER A 62 -6.85 -8.34 5.25
N VAL A 63 -7.00 -9.64 5.07
CA VAL A 63 -7.18 -10.60 6.16
C VAL A 63 -6.06 -11.62 6.02
N LEU A 64 -4.93 -11.31 6.66
CA LEU A 64 -3.63 -11.93 6.39
C LEU A 64 -3.74 -13.45 6.28
N PHE A 65 -4.02 -14.11 7.39
CA PHE A 65 -3.99 -15.58 7.49
C PHE A 65 -5.17 -16.30 6.83
N ASN A 66 -6.24 -15.58 6.46
CA ASN A 66 -7.36 -16.18 5.72
C ASN A 66 -7.23 -15.97 4.21
N ALA A 67 -6.24 -15.20 3.75
CA ALA A 67 -6.07 -14.80 2.36
C ALA A 67 -7.39 -14.29 1.72
N SER A 68 -8.03 -13.32 2.38
CA SER A 68 -9.32 -12.73 1.97
C SER A 68 -9.34 -11.23 2.23
N VAL A 69 -10.39 -10.54 1.79
CA VAL A 69 -10.57 -9.11 2.06
C VAL A 69 -11.81 -8.90 2.94
N ALA A 70 -11.66 -8.18 4.03
CA ALA A 70 -12.76 -7.71 4.86
C ALA A 70 -13.20 -6.30 4.43
N ILE A 71 -14.49 -6.10 4.19
CA ILE A 71 -15.10 -4.82 3.85
C ILE A 71 -15.84 -4.30 5.07
N TYR A 72 -15.26 -3.34 5.78
CA TYR A 72 -15.86 -2.68 6.93
C TYR A 72 -16.61 -1.42 6.51
N ASN A 73 -17.93 -1.43 6.68
CA ASN A 73 -18.74 -0.25 6.41
C ASN A 73 -18.69 0.71 7.60
N THR A 74 -18.03 1.86 7.43
CA THR A 74 -17.79 2.85 8.51
C THR A 74 -19.08 3.46 9.10
N LYS A 75 -20.21 3.40 8.38
CA LYS A 75 -21.50 3.94 8.85
C LYS A 75 -22.31 2.95 9.67
N THR A 76 -22.27 1.68 9.27
CA THR A 76 -23.14 0.62 9.84
C THR A 76 -22.37 -0.38 10.69
N THR A 77 -21.04 -0.27 10.70
CA THR A 77 -20.08 -1.18 11.35
C THR A 77 -20.21 -2.64 10.90
N LYS A 78 -20.90 -2.89 9.78
CA LYS A 78 -21.07 -4.23 9.21
C LYS A 78 -19.83 -4.63 8.42
N ILE A 79 -19.52 -5.92 8.47
CA ILE A 79 -18.40 -6.52 7.75
C ILE A 79 -18.93 -7.49 6.71
N LYS A 80 -18.34 -7.46 5.51
CA LYS A 80 -18.47 -8.48 4.47
C LYS A 80 -17.09 -9.02 4.14
N THR A 81 -17.04 -10.18 3.50
CA THR A 81 -15.78 -10.79 3.08
C THR A 81 -15.80 -11.04 1.58
N ILE A 82 -14.69 -10.77 0.90
CA ILE A 82 -14.39 -11.26 -0.45
C ILE A 82 -13.46 -12.44 -0.28
N GLU A 83 -13.87 -13.57 -0.85
CA GLU A 83 -13.09 -14.81 -0.87
C GLU A 83 -12.64 -15.10 -2.30
N PHE A 84 -11.48 -15.75 -2.44
CA PHE A 84 -10.86 -16.09 -3.70
C PHE A 84 -10.76 -17.61 -3.81
N GLU A 85 -11.33 -18.17 -4.88
CA GLU A 85 -11.34 -19.61 -5.11
C GLU A 85 -9.92 -20.16 -5.25
N GLY A 86 -9.65 -21.27 -4.54
CA GLY A 86 -8.34 -21.91 -4.47
C GLY A 86 -7.27 -21.13 -3.69
N ILE A 87 -7.65 -20.06 -2.97
CA ILE A 87 -6.73 -19.24 -2.18
C ILE A 87 -7.24 -19.07 -0.75
N THR A 88 -8.45 -18.54 -0.58
CA THR A 88 -9.00 -18.25 0.74
C THR A 88 -9.23 -19.54 1.52
N ARG A 89 -8.57 -19.65 2.68
CA ARG A 89 -8.63 -20.83 3.58
C ARG A 89 -8.36 -22.16 2.87
N ASP A 90 -7.50 -22.17 1.86
CA ASP A 90 -7.09 -23.41 1.21
C ASP A 90 -6.28 -24.27 2.20
N PRO A 91 -6.72 -25.48 2.56
CA PRO A 91 -5.96 -26.34 3.46
C PRO A 91 -4.66 -26.89 2.84
N ASN A 92 -4.49 -26.78 1.51
CA ASN A 92 -3.31 -27.30 0.80
C ASN A 92 -2.23 -26.25 0.60
N HIS A 93 -2.57 -24.97 0.72
CA HIS A 93 -1.64 -23.87 0.48
C HIS A 93 -1.75 -22.81 1.57
N ASP A 94 -0.60 -22.40 2.07
CA ASP A 94 -0.48 -21.45 3.18
C ASP A 94 -0.35 -20.02 2.63
N TYR A 95 -1.41 -19.58 1.96
CA TYR A 95 -1.49 -18.24 1.40
C TYR A 95 -1.83 -17.21 2.47
N SER A 96 -1.31 -16.01 2.26
CA SER A 96 -1.60 -14.81 3.02
C SER A 96 -1.95 -13.68 2.05
N LEU A 97 -2.82 -12.76 2.47
CA LEU A 97 -3.17 -11.59 1.68
C LEU A 97 -2.70 -10.33 2.41
N SER A 98 -1.95 -9.50 1.69
CA SER A 98 -1.25 -8.33 2.21
C SER A 98 -1.74 -7.07 1.50
N GLY A 99 -1.11 -6.70 0.38
CA GLY A 99 -1.36 -5.48 -0.37
C GLY A 99 -2.79 -5.38 -0.90
N ILE A 100 -3.34 -4.16 -0.85
CA ILE A 100 -4.68 -3.85 -1.32
C ILE A 100 -4.71 -2.44 -1.90
N GLY A 101 -5.40 -2.24 -3.03
CA GLY A 101 -5.54 -0.91 -3.60
C GLY A 101 -6.62 -0.83 -4.68
N PHE A 102 -7.11 0.38 -4.96
CA PHE A 102 -8.05 0.62 -6.05
C PHE A 102 -7.36 1.21 -7.27
N ASN A 103 -7.51 0.55 -8.41
CA ASN A 103 -7.05 1.14 -9.66
C ASN A 103 -7.87 2.41 -9.96
N PRO A 104 -7.24 3.59 -10.09
CA PRO A 104 -7.96 4.86 -10.24
C PRO A 104 -8.69 4.99 -11.58
N VAL A 105 -8.29 4.20 -12.59
CA VAL A 105 -8.85 4.23 -13.95
C VAL A 105 -9.95 3.19 -14.11
N SER A 106 -9.70 1.92 -13.78
CA SER A 106 -10.67 0.84 -13.95
C SER A 106 -11.66 0.70 -12.78
N GLY A 107 -11.31 1.22 -11.60
CA GLY A 107 -12.08 1.04 -10.36
C GLY A 107 -12.04 -0.38 -9.79
N LEU A 108 -11.22 -1.27 -10.36
CA LEU A 108 -11.02 -2.63 -9.85
C LEU A 108 -10.21 -2.60 -8.55
N LEU A 109 -10.54 -3.52 -7.65
CA LEU A 109 -9.74 -3.79 -6.46
C LEU A 109 -8.57 -4.70 -6.85
N GLY A 110 -7.34 -4.25 -6.66
CA GLY A 110 -6.16 -5.11 -6.70
C GLY A 110 -5.84 -5.65 -5.32
N VAL A 111 -5.41 -6.91 -5.26
CA VAL A 111 -4.86 -7.51 -4.04
C VAL A 111 -3.59 -8.30 -4.33
N ILE A 112 -2.68 -8.33 -3.36
CA ILE A 112 -1.51 -9.21 -3.36
C ILE A 112 -1.75 -10.39 -2.44
N VAL A 113 -1.61 -11.58 -3.00
CA VAL A 113 -1.58 -12.84 -2.27
C VAL A 113 -0.16 -13.37 -2.32
N HIS A 114 0.37 -13.79 -1.19
CA HIS A 114 1.71 -14.35 -1.10
C HIS A 114 1.69 -15.64 -0.28
N SER A 115 2.67 -16.51 -0.51
CA SER A 115 2.95 -17.58 0.44
C SER A 115 3.41 -17.00 1.78
N ARG A 116 2.98 -17.60 2.89
CA ARG A 116 3.46 -17.27 4.23
C ARG A 116 4.94 -17.63 4.43
N ALA A 117 5.44 -18.63 3.70
CA ALA A 117 6.78 -19.18 3.85
C ALA A 117 7.88 -18.11 3.67
N VAL A 118 7.71 -17.19 2.72
CA VAL A 118 8.71 -16.15 2.46
C VAL A 118 8.97 -15.24 3.66
N PHE A 119 7.93 -14.92 4.44
CA PHE A 119 8.07 -14.05 5.61
C PHE A 119 8.46 -14.81 6.88
N VAL A 120 8.02 -16.06 7.02
CA VAL A 120 8.42 -16.92 8.17
C VAL A 120 9.89 -17.32 8.09
N THR A 121 10.45 -17.37 6.89
CA THR A 121 11.83 -17.78 6.64
C THR A 121 12.76 -16.62 6.30
N ASP A 122 12.29 -15.37 6.42
CA ASP A 122 13.03 -14.16 6.07
C ASP A 122 13.67 -14.23 4.67
N GLY A 123 12.89 -14.66 3.68
CA GLY A 123 13.31 -14.77 2.28
C GLY A 123 14.09 -16.05 1.95
N ALA A 124 14.32 -16.97 2.89
CA ALA A 124 15.04 -18.21 2.59
C ALA A 124 14.22 -19.21 1.76
N ASP A 125 12.90 -19.20 1.88
CA ASP A 125 11.97 -19.97 1.02
C ASP A 125 11.10 -19.04 0.17
N ILE A 126 11.45 -18.92 -1.11
CA ILE A 126 10.71 -18.18 -2.14
C ILE A 126 10.13 -19.11 -3.22
N SER A 127 10.04 -20.41 -2.93
CA SER A 127 9.68 -21.44 -3.91
C SER A 127 8.19 -21.53 -4.23
N HIS A 128 7.35 -20.88 -3.43
CA HIS A 128 5.89 -20.95 -3.55
C HIS A 128 5.33 -19.88 -4.48
N ASP A 129 4.08 -20.07 -4.90
CA ASP A 129 3.38 -19.12 -5.76
C ASP A 129 2.93 -17.86 -5.02
N HIS A 130 2.88 -16.76 -5.75
CA HIS A 130 2.41 -15.45 -5.32
C HIS A 130 1.50 -14.89 -6.42
N PHE A 131 0.43 -14.20 -6.06
CA PHE A 131 -0.56 -13.72 -7.03
C PHE A 131 -0.87 -12.24 -6.88
N PHE A 132 -1.00 -11.58 -8.03
CA PHE A 132 -1.76 -10.35 -8.14
C PHE A 132 -3.15 -10.69 -8.69
N ILE A 133 -4.20 -10.25 -8.00
CA ILE A 133 -5.59 -10.50 -8.38
C ILE A 133 -6.31 -9.17 -8.55
N GLN A 134 -7.02 -9.01 -9.66
CA GLN A 134 -7.96 -7.90 -9.86
C GLN A 134 -9.39 -8.40 -9.68
N TYR A 135 -10.18 -7.67 -8.90
CA TYR A 135 -11.55 -8.03 -8.54
C TYR A 135 -12.53 -6.89 -8.86
N ASN A 136 -13.65 -7.24 -9.48
CA ASN A 136 -14.73 -6.32 -9.76
C ASN A 136 -15.76 -6.36 -8.63
N LEU A 137 -15.87 -5.28 -7.86
CA LEU A 137 -16.79 -5.19 -6.73
C LEU A 137 -18.28 -5.19 -7.11
N GLU A 138 -18.62 -4.69 -8.31
CA GLU A 138 -20.01 -4.62 -8.78
C GLU A 138 -20.48 -6.01 -9.25
N LEU A 139 -19.66 -6.67 -10.07
CA LEU A 139 -19.93 -8.02 -10.59
C LEU A 139 -19.64 -9.12 -9.57
N LYS A 140 -18.92 -8.79 -8.49
CA LYS A 140 -18.48 -9.71 -7.44
C LYS A 140 -17.70 -10.91 -7.97
N GLN A 141 -16.76 -10.63 -8.86
CA GLN A 141 -15.96 -11.66 -9.51
C GLN A 141 -14.52 -11.23 -9.70
N GLU A 142 -13.63 -12.21 -9.69
CA GLU A 142 -12.27 -12.07 -10.17
C GLU A 142 -12.29 -11.74 -11.67
N VAL A 143 -11.52 -10.72 -12.06
CA VAL A 143 -11.36 -10.29 -13.46
C VAL A 143 -10.09 -10.89 -14.04
N SER A 144 -9.01 -10.90 -13.26
CA SER A 144 -7.72 -11.46 -13.63
C SER A 144 -6.95 -11.94 -12.41
N ARG A 145 -6.10 -12.94 -12.63
CA ARG A 145 -5.12 -13.46 -11.67
C ARG A 145 -3.84 -13.77 -12.39
N LEU A 146 -2.74 -13.34 -11.80
CA LEU A 146 -1.43 -13.43 -12.38
C LEU A 146 -0.44 -14.00 -11.36
N ASN A 147 0.30 -15.04 -11.77
CA ASN A 147 1.32 -15.67 -10.94
C ASN A 147 2.64 -14.86 -11.00
N LEU A 148 2.94 -14.13 -9.93
CA LEU A 148 4.14 -13.30 -9.79
C LEU A 148 5.41 -14.14 -9.67
N SER A 149 5.30 -15.40 -9.21
CA SER A 149 6.42 -16.34 -9.10
C SER A 149 6.95 -16.78 -10.45
N GLU A 150 6.05 -17.03 -11.41
CA GLU A 150 6.43 -17.38 -12.79
C GLU A 150 7.21 -16.25 -13.46
N ILE A 151 6.83 -14.99 -13.19
CA ILE A 151 7.47 -13.80 -13.75
C ILE A 151 8.83 -13.54 -13.11
N SER A 152 8.91 -13.61 -11.78
CA SER A 152 10.16 -13.46 -11.05
C SER A 152 11.13 -14.61 -11.29
N GLN A 153 10.61 -15.77 -11.73
CA GLN A 153 11.32 -17.04 -11.86
C GLN A 153 11.94 -17.47 -10.52
N HIS A 154 11.24 -17.19 -9.41
CA HIS A 154 11.71 -17.43 -8.05
C HIS A 154 13.10 -16.84 -7.77
N ARG A 155 13.43 -15.69 -8.37
CA ARG A 155 14.69 -14.98 -8.09
C ARG A 155 14.52 -13.86 -7.04
N TYR A 156 13.29 -13.45 -6.80
CA TYR A 156 12.88 -12.51 -5.75
C TYR A 156 11.41 -12.79 -5.40
N SER A 157 10.99 -12.40 -4.20
CA SER A 157 9.63 -12.62 -3.71
C SER A 157 9.30 -11.65 -2.57
N GLY A 158 8.35 -12.01 -1.71
CA GLY A 158 7.83 -11.16 -0.64
C GLY A 158 6.99 -10.03 -1.21
N PHE A 159 6.16 -10.35 -2.21
CA PHE A 159 5.21 -9.38 -2.73
C PHE A 159 4.22 -9.02 -1.63
N GLN A 160 4.22 -7.77 -1.19
CA GLN A 160 3.43 -7.37 -0.02
C GLN A 160 2.61 -6.09 -0.19
N ASP A 161 2.91 -5.28 -1.20
CA ASP A 161 2.19 -4.04 -1.43
C ASP A 161 2.06 -3.72 -2.93
N LEU A 162 1.11 -2.86 -3.26
CA LEU A 162 0.87 -2.41 -4.63
C LEU A 162 0.42 -0.95 -4.66
N GLU A 163 0.76 -0.28 -5.74
CA GLU A 163 0.30 1.09 -6.01
C GLU A 163 -0.03 1.31 -7.48
N TYR A 164 -0.77 2.38 -7.76
CA TYR A 164 -1.16 2.73 -9.13
C TYR A 164 -0.64 4.09 -9.55
N ASP A 165 -0.27 4.22 -10.83
CA ASP A 165 -0.07 5.55 -11.42
C ASP A 165 -1.40 6.14 -11.95
N ALA A 166 -1.34 7.39 -12.40
CA ALA A 166 -2.51 8.10 -12.94
C ALA A 166 -3.08 7.49 -14.23
N LEU A 167 -2.33 6.62 -14.92
CA LEU A 167 -2.77 5.88 -16.10
C LEU A 167 -3.34 4.50 -15.74
N GLY A 168 -3.33 4.15 -14.46
CA GLY A 168 -3.80 2.86 -13.95
C GLY A 168 -2.83 1.71 -14.20
N ASN A 169 -1.55 1.99 -14.49
CA ASN A 169 -0.53 0.95 -14.39
C ASN A 169 -0.33 0.60 -12.92
N THR A 170 -0.08 -0.67 -12.63
CA THR A 170 0.14 -1.16 -11.26
C THR A 170 1.62 -1.43 -11.04
N TYR A 171 2.12 -1.04 -9.88
CA TYR A 171 3.48 -1.30 -9.41
C TYR A 171 3.37 -2.16 -8.16
N ILE A 172 4.05 -3.31 -8.16
CA ILE A 172 3.96 -4.31 -7.10
C ILE A 172 5.35 -4.49 -6.51
N VAL A 173 5.50 -4.23 -5.21
CA VAL A 173 6.80 -4.33 -4.54
C VAL A 173 7.06 -5.76 -4.07
N GLY A 174 8.27 -6.25 -4.31
CA GLY A 174 8.80 -7.47 -3.72
C GLY A 174 9.93 -7.15 -2.75
N THR A 175 9.88 -7.76 -1.58
CA THR A 175 10.74 -7.47 -0.43
C THR A 175 12.10 -8.15 -0.47
N PHE A 176 12.17 -9.34 -1.07
CA PHE A 176 13.25 -10.33 -0.88
C PHE A 176 13.87 -10.81 -2.20
N PRO A 177 14.97 -10.21 -2.68
CA PRO A 177 15.40 -8.84 -2.39
C PRO A 177 14.47 -7.79 -3.02
N SER A 178 14.76 -6.51 -2.78
CA SER A 178 13.99 -5.39 -3.35
C SER A 178 13.76 -5.54 -4.85
N SER A 179 12.50 -5.48 -5.25
CA SER A 179 12.07 -5.55 -6.63
C SER A 179 10.76 -4.79 -6.79
N ILE A 180 10.47 -4.34 -8.01
CA ILE A 180 9.18 -3.78 -8.36
C ILE A 180 8.79 -4.36 -9.71
N LEU A 181 7.65 -5.05 -9.75
CA LEU A 181 6.99 -5.45 -10.98
C LEU A 181 6.06 -4.32 -11.44
N LYS A 182 5.96 -4.12 -12.75
CA LYS A 182 5.00 -3.19 -13.36
C LYS A 182 4.06 -3.95 -14.28
N THR A 183 2.78 -3.62 -14.21
CA THR A 183 1.78 -4.12 -15.17
C THR A 183 0.88 -3.01 -15.67
N GLY A 184 0.39 -3.16 -16.91
CA GLY A 184 -0.54 -2.22 -17.52
C GLY A 184 -1.92 -2.24 -16.86
N LEU A 185 -2.83 -1.42 -17.40
CA LEU A 185 -4.22 -1.34 -16.93
C LEU A 185 -4.96 -2.69 -16.96
N ASP A 186 -4.60 -3.56 -17.91
CA ASP A 186 -5.19 -4.90 -18.05
C ASP A 186 -4.75 -5.88 -16.96
N GLY A 187 -3.65 -5.58 -16.26
CA GLY A 187 -3.07 -6.47 -15.25
C GLY A 187 -2.49 -7.78 -15.82
N LEU A 188 -2.32 -7.89 -17.15
CA LEU A 188 -1.93 -9.15 -17.80
C LEU A 188 -0.48 -9.16 -18.27
N THR A 189 0.03 -8.03 -18.75
CA THR A 189 1.43 -7.92 -19.17
C THR A 189 2.24 -7.38 -18.02
N VAL A 190 3.25 -8.15 -17.57
CA VAL A 190 4.08 -7.77 -16.43
C VAL A 190 5.53 -7.72 -16.84
N GLU A 191 6.22 -6.69 -16.38
CA GLU A 191 7.66 -6.56 -16.52
C GLU A 191 8.32 -6.38 -15.15
N GLU A 192 9.54 -6.89 -15.03
CA GLU A 192 10.45 -6.52 -13.95
C GLU A 192 10.91 -5.08 -14.18
N TRP A 193 10.31 -4.13 -13.47
CA TRP A 193 10.58 -2.70 -13.65
C TRP A 193 11.80 -2.25 -12.85
N TYR A 194 11.96 -2.78 -11.64
CA TYR A 194 13.17 -2.65 -10.83
C TYR A 194 13.52 -3.99 -10.19
N ARG A 195 14.82 -4.23 -10.04
CA ARG A 195 15.37 -5.34 -9.27
C ARG A 195 16.70 -4.91 -8.67
N MET A 196 16.90 -5.21 -7.39
CA MET A 196 18.22 -5.11 -6.77
C MET A 196 19.16 -6.17 -7.37
N SER A 197 20.38 -5.75 -7.71
CA SER A 197 21.36 -6.61 -8.37
C SER A 197 21.90 -7.75 -7.52
N GLU A 198 21.62 -7.78 -6.21
CA GLU A 198 22.03 -8.86 -5.34
C GLU A 198 21.16 -10.09 -5.60
N ASP A 199 21.78 -11.24 -5.88
CA ASP A 199 21.07 -12.51 -6.10
C ASP A 199 20.70 -13.23 -4.78
N VAL A 200 20.71 -12.51 -3.66
CA VAL A 200 20.51 -13.08 -2.33
C VAL A 200 19.09 -12.79 -1.83
N ALA A 201 18.21 -13.80 -1.89
CA ALA A 201 16.82 -13.72 -1.49
C ALA A 201 16.60 -13.27 -0.03
N ILE A 202 17.56 -13.52 0.87
CA ILE A 202 17.40 -13.22 2.31
C ILE A 202 17.61 -11.74 2.70
N VAL A 203 17.89 -10.87 1.72
CA VAL A 203 18.07 -9.43 2.00
C VAL A 203 16.71 -8.75 1.98
N LYS A 204 16.16 -8.46 3.17
CA LYS A 204 14.94 -7.66 3.31
C LYS A 204 15.20 -6.22 2.87
N GLY A 205 14.42 -5.75 1.90
CA GLY A 205 14.61 -4.43 1.31
C GLY A 205 13.32 -3.61 1.26
N PHE A 206 12.79 -3.38 0.06
CA PHE A 206 11.64 -2.50 -0.13
C PHE A 206 10.38 -3.03 0.57
N GLY A 207 9.68 -2.14 1.27
CA GLY A 207 8.55 -2.47 2.13
C GLY A 207 7.19 -2.21 1.48
N GLY A 208 6.83 -0.93 1.41
CA GLY A 208 5.62 -0.44 0.78
C GLY A 208 5.89 0.55 -0.34
N LEU A 209 4.81 0.96 -1.00
CA LEU A 209 4.81 1.94 -2.08
C LEU A 209 3.84 3.09 -1.77
N SER A 210 4.11 4.28 -2.31
CA SER A 210 3.12 5.35 -2.39
C SER A 210 3.38 6.20 -3.62
N THR A 211 2.40 6.33 -4.52
CA THR A 211 2.54 7.09 -5.77
C THR A 211 2.13 8.55 -5.61
N ILE A 212 2.85 9.44 -6.29
CA ILE A 212 2.54 10.86 -6.34
C ILE A 212 3.02 11.44 -7.67
N GLY A 213 2.06 11.80 -8.52
CA GLY A 213 2.34 12.31 -9.86
C GLY A 213 3.17 11.32 -10.68
N ASP A 214 4.39 11.72 -11.03
CA ASP A 214 5.28 10.98 -11.92
C ASP A 214 6.30 10.09 -11.20
N PHE A 215 6.21 9.92 -9.88
CA PHE A 215 7.11 9.04 -9.13
C PHE A 215 6.38 8.19 -8.09
N VAL A 216 7.03 7.11 -7.69
CA VAL A 216 6.66 6.27 -6.54
C VAL A 216 7.72 6.40 -5.46
N LEU A 217 7.28 6.53 -4.22
CA LEU A 217 8.12 6.45 -3.05
C LEU A 217 8.15 5.00 -2.54
N THR A 218 9.26 4.61 -1.92
CA THR A 218 9.39 3.34 -1.22
C THR A 218 10.35 3.48 -0.05
N ASN A 219 10.06 2.79 1.04
CA ASN A 219 11.00 2.58 2.13
C ASN A 219 11.90 1.38 1.85
N ASP A 220 13.09 1.35 2.44
CA ASP A 220 14.03 0.24 2.31
C ASP A 220 14.55 -0.20 3.67
N ASP A 221 14.20 -1.41 4.11
CA ASP A 221 14.61 -1.95 5.40
C ASP A 221 16.11 -2.23 5.48
N LYS A 222 16.76 -2.45 4.33
CA LYS A 222 18.21 -2.65 4.24
C LYS A 222 18.99 -1.41 4.65
N THR A 223 18.59 -0.24 4.15
CA THR A 223 19.30 1.02 4.40
C THR A 223 18.67 1.89 5.47
N GLY A 224 17.41 1.66 5.82
CA GLY A 224 16.65 2.52 6.72
C GLY A 224 16.31 3.87 6.11
N GLN A 225 16.13 3.94 4.79
CA GLN A 225 15.97 5.18 4.01
C GLN A 225 14.75 5.13 3.09
N ILE A 226 14.38 6.30 2.56
CA ILE A 226 13.33 6.45 1.55
C ILE A 226 13.95 6.70 0.19
N PHE A 227 13.41 6.03 -0.82
CA PHE A 227 13.77 6.20 -2.22
C PHE A 227 12.56 6.67 -3.01
N ARG A 228 12.84 7.42 -4.08
CA ARG A 228 11.88 7.72 -5.14
C ARG A 228 12.32 7.10 -6.45
N LEU A 229 11.37 6.64 -7.25
CA LEU A 229 11.59 6.12 -8.60
C LEU A 229 10.67 6.84 -9.57
N ASP A 230 11.22 7.33 -10.68
CA ASP A 230 10.49 8.06 -11.73
C ASP A 230 9.70 7.08 -12.61
N LEU A 231 8.37 7.15 -12.54
CA LEU A 231 7.41 6.29 -13.23
C LEU A 231 7.38 6.52 -14.75
N THR A 232 7.93 7.64 -15.23
CA THR A 232 8.06 7.94 -16.65
C THR A 232 9.19 7.15 -17.31
N GLN A 233 10.09 6.56 -16.51
CA GLN A 233 11.20 5.77 -17.01
C GLN A 233 10.79 4.34 -17.34
N PRO A 234 11.42 3.72 -18.37
CA PRO A 234 11.16 2.32 -18.71
C PRO A 234 11.61 1.33 -17.63
N LYS A 235 12.53 1.74 -16.73
CA LYS A 235 12.96 0.97 -15.57
C LYS A 235 13.05 1.88 -14.35
N GLY A 236 12.74 1.34 -13.19
CA GLY A 236 12.85 2.03 -11.92
C GLY A 236 14.32 2.18 -11.56
N ILE A 237 14.74 3.41 -11.28
CA ILE A 237 16.06 3.72 -10.74
C ILE A 237 15.84 4.41 -9.39
N PRO A 238 16.15 3.75 -8.26
CA PRO A 238 16.02 4.35 -6.94
C PRO A 238 16.93 5.56 -6.79
N VAL A 239 16.34 6.69 -6.43
CA VAL A 239 17.05 7.91 -6.03
C VAL A 239 16.74 8.14 -4.56
N LEU A 240 17.77 8.24 -3.72
CA LEU A 240 17.61 8.55 -2.30
C LEU A 240 16.86 9.87 -2.14
N VAL A 241 15.89 9.88 -1.24
CA VAL A 241 15.26 11.11 -0.73
C VAL A 241 15.98 11.46 0.57
N PRO A 242 17.03 12.31 0.53
CA PRO A 242 17.73 12.69 1.74
C PRO A 242 16.78 13.40 2.70
N HIS A 243 16.90 13.11 3.99
CA HIS A 243 16.13 13.81 5.00
C HIS A 243 16.97 14.36 6.14
N SER A 244 16.45 15.42 6.78
CA SER A 244 17.10 16.11 7.90
C SER A 244 16.23 16.06 9.16
N PRO A 245 16.78 15.66 10.33
CA PRO A 245 18.10 15.05 10.51
C PRO A 245 18.23 13.72 9.74
N ASN A 246 19.45 13.42 9.28
CA ASN A 246 19.75 12.13 8.65
C ASN A 246 19.72 11.03 9.73
N THR A 247 18.63 10.26 9.73
CA THR A 247 18.30 9.27 10.74
C THR A 247 18.02 7.95 10.04
N ILE A 248 18.39 6.84 10.66
CA ILE A 248 18.04 5.50 10.15
C ILE A 248 16.63 5.18 10.64
N ILE A 249 15.72 4.91 9.71
CA ILE A 249 14.37 4.42 10.00
C ILE A 249 14.46 2.89 10.15
N ASP A 250 14.60 2.40 11.37
CA ASP A 250 14.82 0.97 11.67
C ASP A 250 13.58 0.31 12.31
N GLY A 251 13.71 -0.89 12.88
CA GLY A 251 12.61 -1.52 13.63
C GLY A 251 11.63 -2.34 12.79
N GLY A 252 12.07 -2.77 11.60
CA GLY A 252 11.30 -3.59 10.68
C GLY A 252 10.30 -2.75 9.93
N GLN A 253 10.78 -1.94 8.99
CA GLN A 253 9.90 -1.13 8.15
C GLN A 253 9.00 -2.04 7.32
N ASP A 254 7.77 -1.58 7.12
CA ASP A 254 6.71 -2.32 6.45
C ASP A 254 6.07 -1.41 5.39
N GLY A 255 4.75 -1.18 5.41
CA GLY A 255 4.05 -0.27 4.51
C GLY A 255 4.39 1.22 4.70
N ILE A 256 4.16 2.01 3.66
CA ILE A 256 4.19 3.48 3.70
C ILE A 256 2.88 4.05 3.17
N CYS A 257 2.54 5.27 3.57
CA CYS A 257 1.30 5.92 3.12
C CYS A 257 1.52 7.43 2.93
N LEU A 258 0.96 7.99 1.86
CA LEU A 258 0.77 9.43 1.67
C LEU A 258 -0.71 9.79 1.89
N PRO A 259 -1.17 10.14 3.11
CA PRO A 259 -2.56 10.46 3.35
C PRO A 259 -3.01 11.66 2.50
N PRO A 260 -4.06 11.53 1.66
CA PRO A 260 -4.54 12.62 0.80
C PRO A 260 -4.86 13.94 1.54
N LYS A 261 -5.23 13.87 2.82
CA LYS A 261 -5.51 15.03 3.69
C LYS A 261 -4.33 16.00 3.76
N TYR A 262 -3.11 15.52 3.63
CA TYR A 262 -1.91 16.35 3.71
C TYR A 262 -1.35 16.72 2.33
N ASN A 263 -2.19 16.66 1.28
CA ASN A 263 -1.83 17.05 -0.09
C ASN A 263 -0.54 16.37 -0.59
N ASN A 264 -0.34 15.10 -0.20
CA ASN A 264 0.83 14.29 -0.54
C ASN A 264 2.19 14.88 -0.07
N THR A 265 2.17 15.78 0.92
CA THR A 265 3.38 16.40 1.49
C THR A 265 3.88 15.69 2.75
N VAL A 266 3.09 14.79 3.33
CA VAL A 266 3.44 14.01 4.52
C VAL A 266 3.43 12.53 4.19
N LEU A 267 4.55 11.84 4.45
CA LEU A 267 4.72 10.40 4.30
C LEU A 267 4.78 9.77 5.68
N LEU A 268 4.00 8.71 5.86
CA LEU A 268 3.96 7.90 7.06
C LEU A 268 4.67 6.59 6.75
N VAL A 269 5.70 6.27 7.54
CA VAL A 269 6.51 5.07 7.39
C VAL A 269 6.28 4.18 8.58
N SER A 270 5.63 3.04 8.36
CA SER A 270 5.36 2.08 9.42
C SER A 270 6.63 1.31 9.80
N GLN A 271 6.81 1.09 11.10
CA GLN A 271 7.90 0.33 11.69
C GLN A 271 7.28 -0.64 12.69
N ASN A 272 7.32 -1.93 12.36
CA ASN A 272 6.58 -2.98 13.06
C ASN A 272 6.72 -2.90 14.58
N ASN A 273 7.91 -2.59 15.09
CA ASN A 273 8.19 -2.56 16.54
C ASN A 273 8.27 -1.16 17.16
N LYS A 274 8.09 -0.09 16.38
CA LYS A 274 8.31 1.28 16.86
C LYS A 274 7.15 2.25 16.62
N GLY A 275 6.27 1.99 15.67
CA GLY A 275 5.14 2.86 15.35
C GLY A 275 5.27 3.47 13.97
N ILE A 276 5.05 4.78 13.84
CA ILE A 276 5.07 5.48 12.55
C ILE A 276 6.05 6.63 12.56
N THR A 277 7.06 6.57 11.69
CA THR A 277 7.90 7.73 11.37
C THR A 277 7.12 8.68 10.44
N VAL A 278 7.20 9.98 10.73
CA VAL A 278 6.55 11.03 9.94
C VAL A 278 7.62 11.85 9.22
N LEU A 279 7.53 11.86 7.89
CA LEU A 279 8.38 12.68 7.03
C LEU A 279 7.52 13.72 6.31
N ARG A 280 8.08 14.90 6.07
CA ARG A 280 7.43 15.96 5.27
C ARG A 280 8.33 16.42 4.13
N SER A 281 7.75 16.67 2.97
CA SER A 281 8.45 17.26 1.83
C SER A 281 7.74 18.53 1.36
N ALA A 282 8.52 19.55 1.04
CA ALA A 282 8.05 20.79 0.42
C ALA A 282 8.53 20.94 -1.05
N ASP A 283 9.32 19.99 -1.55
CA ASP A 283 10.05 20.10 -2.82
C ASP A 283 9.82 18.90 -3.75
N ASN A 284 8.61 18.31 -3.67
CA ASN A 284 8.23 17.14 -4.47
C ASN A 284 9.15 15.93 -4.22
N TRP A 285 9.44 15.70 -2.94
CA TRP A 285 10.24 14.59 -2.43
C TRP A 285 11.62 14.55 -3.05
N VAL A 286 12.20 15.71 -3.38
CA VAL A 286 13.63 15.81 -3.68
C VAL A 286 14.42 15.69 -2.39
N SER A 287 13.89 16.22 -1.29
CA SER A 287 14.36 16.01 0.06
C SER A 287 13.16 15.92 1.02
N ALA A 288 13.43 15.55 2.27
CA ALA A 288 12.41 15.55 3.31
C ALA A 288 12.93 16.09 4.65
N GLU A 289 12.00 16.47 5.49
CA GLU A 289 12.21 16.76 6.89
C GLU A 289 11.72 15.57 7.70
N TYR A 290 12.56 15.06 8.61
CA TYR A 290 12.15 14.08 9.60
C TYR A 290 11.47 14.83 10.75
N LEU A 291 10.16 14.64 10.90
CA LEU A 291 9.38 15.37 11.90
C LEU A 291 9.34 14.65 13.25
N GLY A 292 9.48 13.33 13.25
CA GLY A 292 9.43 12.53 14.47
C GLY A 292 8.88 11.14 14.23
N GLN A 293 8.59 10.46 15.34
CA GLN A 293 7.97 9.15 15.36
C GLN A 293 6.79 9.17 16.33
N ILE A 294 5.64 8.68 15.88
CA ILE A 294 4.48 8.40 16.71
C ILE A 294 4.66 6.97 17.22
N PRO A 295 4.88 6.76 18.54
CA PRO A 295 5.18 5.44 19.07
C PRO A 295 3.96 4.53 19.00
N THR A 296 4.19 3.22 18.87
CA THR A 296 3.14 2.22 19.12
C THR A 296 2.58 2.41 20.54
N PRO A 297 1.25 2.50 20.73
CA PRO A 297 0.68 2.66 22.07
C PRO A 297 1.12 1.53 23.02
N PRO A 298 1.42 1.82 24.30
CA PRO A 298 1.99 0.82 25.22
C PRO A 298 1.16 -0.46 25.36
N GLU A 299 -0.16 -0.35 25.32
CA GLU A 299 -1.09 -1.49 25.37
C GLU A 299 -1.00 -2.38 24.12
N ILE A 300 -0.81 -1.78 22.94
CA ILE A 300 -0.59 -2.52 21.69
C ILE A 300 0.77 -3.20 21.71
N ALA A 301 1.80 -2.48 22.17
CA ALA A 301 3.15 -3.03 22.30
C ALA A 301 3.20 -4.20 23.31
N ALA A 302 2.47 -4.11 24.41
CA ALA A 302 2.37 -5.16 25.42
C ALA A 302 1.71 -6.44 24.86
N GLU A 303 0.80 -6.30 23.90
CA GLU A 303 0.17 -7.40 23.17
C GLU A 303 0.98 -7.88 21.96
N ARG A 304 2.18 -7.33 21.73
CA ARG A 304 3.02 -7.60 20.55
C ARG A 304 2.30 -7.29 19.24
N GLY A 305 1.48 -6.23 19.21
CA GLY A 305 0.94 -5.71 17.96
C GLY A 305 2.06 -5.07 17.11
N ALA A 306 2.10 -5.42 15.83
CA ALA A 306 3.00 -4.83 14.84
C ALA A 306 2.26 -3.74 14.06
N VAL A 307 2.89 -2.57 13.89
CA VAL A 307 2.37 -1.50 13.04
C VAL A 307 2.83 -1.73 11.60
N THR A 308 1.91 -2.22 10.76
CA THR A 308 2.20 -2.67 9.38
C THR A 308 1.92 -1.61 8.32
N GLY A 309 1.18 -0.55 8.68
CA GLY A 309 0.84 0.52 7.76
C GLY A 309 0.03 1.63 8.41
N ALA A 310 -0.39 2.57 7.58
CA ALA A 310 -1.36 3.60 7.94
C ALA A 310 -2.40 3.75 6.82
N VAL A 311 -3.59 4.19 7.18
CA VAL A 311 -4.66 4.45 6.21
C VAL A 311 -5.44 5.70 6.60
N GLN A 312 -5.78 6.52 5.60
CA GLN A 312 -6.74 7.60 5.82
C GLN A 312 -8.17 7.06 5.69
N VAL A 313 -8.95 7.15 6.76
CA VAL A 313 -10.38 6.81 6.76
C VAL A 313 -11.19 8.10 6.93
N ALA A 314 -11.89 8.49 5.88
CA ALA A 314 -12.59 9.76 5.80
C ALA A 314 -11.65 10.95 6.11
N SER A 315 -11.82 11.58 7.27
CA SER A 315 -11.07 12.77 7.71
C SER A 315 -9.91 12.47 8.65
N SER A 316 -9.72 11.23 9.08
CA SER A 316 -8.70 10.83 10.05
C SER A 316 -7.72 9.82 9.46
N VAL A 317 -6.54 9.73 10.05
CA VAL A 317 -5.49 8.78 9.70
C VAL A 317 -5.32 7.78 10.84
N TYR A 318 -5.25 6.49 10.50
CA TYR A 318 -5.21 5.41 11.47
C TYR A 318 -3.96 4.55 11.28
N MET A 319 -3.38 4.06 12.39
CA MET A 319 -2.42 2.96 12.34
C MET A 319 -3.13 1.65 12.02
N ILE A 320 -2.52 0.84 11.16
CA ILE A 320 -2.90 -0.54 10.90
C ILE A 320 -2.05 -1.43 11.81
N ILE A 321 -2.71 -2.28 12.60
CA ILE A 321 -2.05 -3.13 13.58
C ILE A 321 -2.35 -4.60 13.29
N CYS A 322 -1.30 -5.35 12.97
CA CYS A 322 -1.35 -6.79 12.82
C CYS A 322 -0.73 -7.51 14.02
N HIS A 323 -1.37 -8.54 14.54
CA HIS A 323 -0.86 -9.33 15.67
C HIS A 323 -0.24 -10.65 15.17
N PHE A 324 0.85 -10.56 14.41
CA PHE A 324 1.49 -11.70 13.73
C PHE A 324 1.82 -12.89 14.64
N TRP A 325 2.06 -12.62 15.92
CA TRP A 325 2.56 -13.60 16.89
C TRP A 325 1.51 -14.10 17.89
N ASP A 326 0.22 -13.83 17.63
CA ASP A 326 -0.83 -14.48 18.43
C ASP A 326 -0.72 -16.01 18.30
N PRO A 327 -0.90 -16.78 19.39
CA PRO A 327 -0.81 -18.24 19.34
C PRO A 327 -1.84 -18.85 18.40
N TYR A 328 -1.38 -19.68 17.46
CA TYR A 328 -2.21 -20.25 16.42
C TYR A 328 -3.30 -21.17 16.98
N VAL A 329 -4.48 -21.14 16.37
CA VAL A 329 -5.58 -22.06 16.66
C VAL A 329 -5.83 -22.98 15.47
N THR A 330 -5.92 -24.29 15.75
CA THR A 330 -6.19 -25.31 14.72
C THR A 330 -7.69 -25.31 14.32
N PRO A 331 -8.06 -25.76 13.10
CA PRO A 331 -7.22 -26.34 12.04
C PRO A 331 -6.65 -25.33 11.03
N TRP A 332 -6.98 -24.05 11.14
CA TRP A 332 -6.65 -23.03 10.14
C TRP A 332 -5.30 -22.38 10.45
N GLY A 333 -4.30 -22.60 9.60
CA GLY A 333 -2.90 -22.22 9.84
C GLY A 333 -2.69 -20.71 9.96
N GLY A 334 -1.81 -20.30 10.89
CA GLY A 334 -1.28 -18.94 10.98
C GLY A 334 -2.09 -17.95 11.84
N ALA A 335 -3.41 -18.09 11.98
CA ALA A 335 -4.22 -17.16 12.77
C ALA A 335 -4.36 -17.59 14.25
N GLY A 336 -4.34 -16.62 15.17
CA GLY A 336 -4.73 -16.85 16.57
C GLY A 336 -6.24 -16.72 16.81
N ASN A 337 -6.66 -16.63 18.08
CA ASN A 337 -8.09 -16.64 18.47
C ASN A 337 -8.71 -15.22 18.65
N ARG A 338 -8.05 -14.17 18.13
CA ARG A 338 -8.44 -12.78 18.37
C ARG A 338 -9.75 -12.42 17.66
N THR A 339 -10.61 -11.67 18.35
CA THR A 339 -11.93 -11.22 17.86
C THR A 339 -12.07 -9.71 17.71
N THR A 340 -11.06 -8.95 18.14
CA THR A 340 -11.09 -7.49 18.18
C THR A 340 -9.76 -6.93 17.71
N PHE A 341 -9.83 -5.98 16.80
CA PHE A 341 -8.66 -5.35 16.18
C PHE A 341 -8.81 -3.84 16.27
N PRO A 342 -7.89 -3.14 16.95
CA PRO A 342 -7.96 -1.69 17.10
C PRO A 342 -7.50 -0.98 15.83
N MET A 343 -8.19 0.11 15.51
CA MET A 343 -7.75 1.14 14.59
C MET A 343 -7.46 2.38 15.43
N ILE A 344 -6.19 2.76 15.55
CA ILE A 344 -5.74 3.86 16.41
C ILE A 344 -5.68 5.13 15.59
N ASP A 345 -6.46 6.15 15.95
CA ASP A 345 -6.48 7.45 15.27
C ASP A 345 -5.25 8.26 15.68
N ILE A 346 -4.35 8.48 14.72
CA ILE A 346 -3.10 9.24 14.91
C ILE A 346 -3.16 10.62 14.28
N THR A 347 -4.35 11.10 13.90
CA THR A 347 -4.50 12.37 13.19
C THR A 347 -3.91 13.54 13.96
N SER A 348 -4.27 13.67 15.25
CA SER A 348 -3.75 14.77 16.08
C SER A 348 -2.26 14.65 16.34
N ASP A 349 -1.72 13.43 16.44
CA ASP A 349 -0.30 13.21 16.67
C ASP A 349 0.51 13.59 15.43
N VAL A 350 0.02 13.28 14.23
CA VAL A 350 0.63 13.71 12.97
C VAL A 350 0.55 15.24 12.84
N GLU A 351 -0.63 15.82 13.08
CA GLU A 351 -0.85 17.28 12.96
C GLU A 351 -0.05 18.10 13.98
N ALA A 352 0.28 17.54 15.15
CA ALA A 352 1.10 18.22 16.15
C ALA A 352 2.58 18.34 15.75
N MET A 353 3.02 17.68 14.68
CA MET A 353 4.42 17.64 14.26
C MET A 353 4.82 18.74 13.26
N PHE A 354 3.88 19.52 12.70
CA PHE A 354 4.18 20.49 11.65
C PHE A 354 3.66 21.90 11.84
#